data_AF-A0A6C0BFH6-F1
#
_entry.id   AF-A0A6C0BFH6-F1
#
_cell.length_a   1.000
_cell.length_b   1.000
_cell.length_c   1.000
_cell.angle_alpha   90.00
_cell.angle_beta   90.00
_cell.angle_gamma   90.00
#
_symmetry.space_group_name_H-M   'P 1'
#
loop_
_entity.id
_entity.type
_entity.pdbx_description
1 polymer ?
#
loop_
_entity_poly.entity_id
_entity_poly.type
_entity_poly.pdbx_seq_one_letter_code
_entity_poly.pdbx_strand_id
1 'polypeptide(L)'
;MSERFNEDLEVPEQIENELKHQKLQKKLSVDEDLRVGFYIQSVFIAFIFIWIFLVAINKLHLSTGSIILLIPIALFCIGFMNAYQIADDEIEDNVFSTTFVTIGLIVSIPLITLFNKDKENKQLTHNVYLAMILTLFSNLHVWMDKSERHACRIIRSCFETMAISLYAYTLTEFFLPL
;
A
#
# COMPACT_ATOMS: atom_id res chain seq x y z
N MET A 1 66.62 24.16 -16.57
CA MET A 1 65.74 24.62 -17.66
C MET A 1 64.52 23.73 -17.61
N SER A 2 63.51 24.15 -16.85
CA SER A 2 62.28 23.39 -16.59
C SER A 2 61.17 24.13 -17.31
N GLU A 3 60.85 23.68 -18.52
CA GLU A 3 59.70 24.16 -19.27
C GLU A 3 58.45 23.53 -18.66
N ARG A 4 57.61 24.39 -18.06
CA ARG A 4 56.26 24.03 -17.64
C ARG A 4 55.39 24.00 -18.89
N PHE A 5 55.09 22.79 -19.35
CA PHE A 5 54.02 22.55 -20.31
C PHE A 5 52.68 22.72 -19.58
N ASN A 6 52.13 23.94 -19.63
CA ASN A 6 50.71 24.17 -19.36
C ASN A 6 49.97 23.92 -20.68
N GLU A 7 49.59 22.66 -20.91
CA GLU A 7 48.50 22.34 -21.83
C GLU A 7 47.20 22.66 -21.11
N ASP A 8 46.66 23.84 -21.37
CA ASP A 8 45.26 24.16 -21.09
C ASP A 8 44.42 23.25 -22.01
N LEU A 9 44.08 22.08 -21.48
CA LEU A 9 43.21 21.11 -22.13
C LEU A 9 41.82 21.76 -22.26
N GLU A 10 41.54 22.39 -23.40
CA GLU A 10 40.20 22.87 -23.75
C GLU A 10 39.25 21.69 -23.70
N VAL A 11 38.50 21.58 -22.60
CA VAL A 11 37.44 20.59 -22.46
C VAL A 11 36.44 20.89 -23.59
N PRO A 12 36.18 19.94 -24.50
CA PRO A 12 35.28 20.16 -25.62
C PRO A 12 33.93 20.62 -25.10
N GLU A 13 33.41 21.73 -25.63
CA GLU A 13 32.12 22.33 -25.27
C GLU A 13 30.95 21.32 -25.29
N GLN A 14 31.08 20.26 -26.09
CA GLN A 14 30.15 19.12 -26.15
C GLN A 14 30.11 18.31 -24.85
N ILE A 15 31.25 18.05 -24.20
CA ILE A 15 31.31 17.30 -22.93
C ILE A 15 30.67 18.10 -21.80
N GLU A 16 30.86 19.43 -21.79
CA GLU A 16 30.24 20.29 -20.79
C GLU A 16 28.71 20.31 -20.90
N ASN A 17 28.18 20.30 -22.12
CA ASN A 17 26.74 20.26 -22.38
C ASN A 17 26.12 18.90 -21.99
N GLU A 18 26.76 17.77 -22.30
CA GLU A 18 26.29 16.46 -21.85
C GLU A 18 26.29 16.33 -20.31
N LEU A 19 27.34 16.84 -19.65
CA LEU A 19 27.44 16.82 -18.19
C LEU A 19 26.35 17.69 -17.54
N LYS A 20 26.01 18.83 -18.15
CA LYS A 20 24.88 19.69 -17.72
C LYS A 20 23.55 18.95 -17.89
N HIS A 21 23.32 18.28 -19.02
CA HIS A 21 22.10 17.50 -19.24
C HIS A 21 21.95 16.35 -18.24
N GLN A 22 23.02 15.61 -17.96
CA GLN A 22 22.99 14.53 -16.95
C GLN A 22 22.72 15.07 -15.53
N LYS A 23 23.36 16.19 -15.15
CA LYS A 23 23.09 16.84 -13.85
C LYS A 23 21.65 17.33 -13.75
N LEU A 24 21.10 17.87 -14.85
CA LEU A 24 19.72 18.35 -14.90
C LEU A 24 18.73 17.18 -14.78
N GLN A 25 18.96 16.09 -15.51
CA GLN A 25 18.12 14.88 -15.43
C GLN A 25 18.16 14.26 -14.03
N LYS A 26 19.35 14.13 -13.43
CA LYS A 26 19.50 13.60 -12.07
C LYS A 26 18.82 14.50 -11.02
N LYS A 27 18.85 15.81 -11.21
CA LYS A 27 18.16 16.73 -10.30
C LYS A 27 16.64 16.63 -10.45
N LEU A 28 16.15 16.48 -11.69
CA LEU A 28 14.73 16.33 -11.99
C LEU A 28 14.17 15.02 -11.39
N SER A 29 14.90 13.90 -11.50
CA SER A 29 14.47 12.62 -10.96
C SER A 29 14.40 12.64 -9.42
N VAL A 30 15.39 13.26 -8.76
CA VAL A 30 15.39 13.39 -7.29
C VAL A 30 14.20 14.23 -6.79
N ASP A 31 13.85 15.32 -7.48
CA ASP A 31 12.70 16.15 -7.11
C ASP A 31 11.36 15.42 -7.34
N GLU A 32 11.29 14.51 -8.33
CA GLU A 32 10.13 13.66 -8.59
C GLU A 32 9.96 12.58 -7.51
N ASP A 33 11.03 11.89 -7.14
CA ASP A 33 11.04 10.86 -6.09
C ASP A 33 10.59 11.42 -4.73
N LEU A 34 11.03 12.64 -4.39
CA LEU A 34 10.61 13.35 -3.18
C LEU A 34 9.10 13.65 -3.17
N ARG A 35 8.56 14.07 -4.32
CA ARG A 35 7.13 14.37 -4.46
C ARG A 35 6.28 13.10 -4.35
N VAL A 36 6.70 12.02 -5.02
CA VAL A 36 6.03 10.73 -4.97
C VAL A 36 6.06 10.18 -3.55
N GLY A 37 7.22 10.19 -2.89
CA GLY A 37 7.36 9.74 -1.50
C GLY A 37 6.41 10.47 -0.54
N PHE A 38 6.29 11.80 -0.65
CA PHE A 38 5.35 12.58 0.18
C PHE A 38 3.87 12.19 -0.08
N TYR A 39 3.51 11.92 -1.33
CA TYR A 39 2.16 11.49 -1.68
C TYR A 39 1.85 10.10 -1.09
N ILE A 40 2.78 9.16 -1.22
CA ILE A 40 2.67 7.81 -0.63
C ILE A 40 2.49 7.89 0.89
N GLN A 41 3.28 8.72 1.57
CA GLN A 41 3.15 8.94 3.01
C GLN A 41 1.76 9.48 3.40
N SER A 42 1.25 10.43 2.63
CA SER A 42 -0.08 11.00 2.83
C SER A 42 -1.19 9.94 2.68
N VAL A 43 -1.03 9.02 1.72
CA VAL A 43 -1.94 7.88 1.54
C VAL A 43 -1.93 6.97 2.77
N PHE A 44 -0.77 6.54 3.26
CA PHE A 44 -0.71 5.68 4.46
C PHE A 44 -1.35 6.34 5.68
N ILE A 45 -1.09 7.63 5.91
CA ILE A 45 -1.70 8.39 7.01
C ILE A 45 -3.24 8.41 6.85
N ALA A 46 -3.75 8.71 5.65
CA ALA A 46 -5.19 8.70 5.40
C ALA A 46 -5.81 7.33 5.67
N PHE A 47 -5.15 6.24 5.26
CA PHE A 47 -5.63 4.88 5.49
C PHE A 47 -5.59 4.46 6.96
N ILE A 48 -4.62 4.94 7.76
CA ILE A 48 -4.63 4.77 9.22
C ILE A 48 -5.90 5.38 9.81
N PHE A 49 -6.25 6.61 9.42
CA PHE A 49 -7.48 7.25 9.90
C PHE A 49 -8.75 6.53 9.46
N ILE A 50 -8.82 6.12 8.18
CA ILE A 50 -9.95 5.34 7.64
C ILE A 50 -10.10 4.02 8.42
N TRP A 51 -9.01 3.32 8.69
CA TRP A 51 -9.02 2.07 9.44
C TRP A 51 -9.49 2.26 10.88
N ILE A 52 -8.93 3.24 11.60
CA ILE A 52 -9.36 3.56 12.98
C ILE A 52 -10.85 3.90 13.00
N PHE A 53 -11.32 4.70 12.05
CA PHE A 53 -12.74 5.05 11.92
C PHE A 53 -13.61 3.82 11.68
N LEU A 54 -13.19 2.92 10.78
CA LEU A 54 -13.89 1.67 10.47
C LEU A 54 -13.96 0.73 11.68
N VAL A 55 -12.86 0.59 12.43
CA VAL A 55 -12.82 -0.22 13.66
C VAL A 55 -13.72 0.37 14.75
N ALA A 56 -13.73 1.70 14.91
CA ALA A 56 -14.55 2.39 15.90
C ALA A 56 -16.05 2.26 15.61
N ILE A 57 -16.48 2.52 14.37
CA ILE A 57 -17.91 2.50 14.01
C ILE A 57 -18.54 1.10 14.10
N ASN A 58 -17.76 0.06 13.76
CA ASN A 58 -18.20 -1.33 13.86
C ASN A 58 -17.96 -1.93 15.26
N LYS A 59 -17.44 -1.15 16.21
CA LYS A 59 -17.16 -1.58 17.60
C LYS A 59 -16.28 -2.84 17.72
N LEU A 60 -15.40 -3.07 16.75
CA LEU A 60 -14.55 -4.28 16.69
C LEU A 60 -13.51 -4.34 17.82
N HIS A 61 -13.24 -3.20 18.47
CA HIS A 61 -12.31 -3.10 19.58
C HIS A 61 -12.80 -3.77 20.88
N LEU A 62 -14.08 -4.12 20.97
CA LEU A 62 -14.67 -4.70 22.18
C LEU A 62 -14.43 -6.21 22.31
N SER A 63 -13.98 -6.87 21.24
CA SER A 63 -13.72 -8.31 21.23
C SER A 63 -12.27 -8.64 21.60
N THR A 64 -12.09 -9.85 22.12
CA THR A 64 -10.80 -10.47 22.42
C THR A 64 -9.89 -10.60 21.19
N GLY A 65 -10.46 -10.66 19.98
CA GLY A 65 -9.75 -10.66 18.70
C GLY A 65 -9.15 -9.32 18.29
N SER A 66 -9.30 -8.28 19.11
CA SER A 66 -8.89 -6.89 18.79
C SER A 66 -7.39 -6.73 18.51
N ILE A 67 -6.53 -7.66 18.97
CA ILE A 67 -5.09 -7.65 18.64
C ILE A 67 -4.82 -7.77 17.13
N ILE A 68 -5.66 -8.49 16.39
CA ILE A 68 -5.53 -8.64 14.93
C ILE A 68 -5.75 -7.31 14.22
N LEU A 69 -6.54 -6.41 14.80
CA LEU A 69 -6.82 -5.09 14.24
C LEU A 69 -5.61 -4.15 14.28
N LEU A 70 -4.55 -4.53 15.01
CA LEU A 70 -3.27 -3.80 15.00
C LEU A 70 -2.43 -4.10 13.76
N ILE A 71 -2.70 -5.20 13.03
CA ILE A 71 -1.91 -5.60 11.86
C ILE A 71 -1.91 -4.51 10.77
N PRO A 72 -3.06 -3.96 10.32
CA PRO A 72 -3.05 -2.87 9.35
C PRO A 72 -2.29 -1.64 9.84
N ILE A 73 -2.43 -1.28 11.11
CA ILE A 73 -1.73 -0.11 11.68
C ILE A 73 -0.22 -0.32 11.61
N ALA A 74 0.27 -1.48 12.04
CA ALA A 74 1.69 -1.81 12.00
C ALA A 74 2.23 -1.80 10.55
N LEU A 75 1.52 -2.42 9.62
CA LEU A 75 1.92 -2.46 8.20
C LEU A 75 1.90 -1.07 7.56
N PHE A 76 0.91 -0.22 7.88
CA PHE A 76 0.87 1.15 7.37
C PHE A 76 1.98 2.01 7.95
N CYS A 77 2.33 1.83 9.23
CA CYS A 77 3.49 2.51 9.82
C CYS A 77 4.81 2.07 9.16
N ILE A 78 4.99 0.78 8.90
CA ILE A 78 6.16 0.26 8.17
C ILE A 78 6.20 0.84 6.75
N GLY A 79 5.07 0.84 6.05
CA GLY A 79 4.94 1.44 4.71
C GLY A 79 5.27 2.94 4.72
N PHE A 80 4.80 3.67 5.73
CA PHE A 80 5.09 5.10 5.92
C PHE A 80 6.59 5.37 6.12
N MET A 81 7.27 4.57 6.94
CA MET A 81 8.71 4.71 7.19
C MET A 81 9.54 4.39 5.95
N ASN A 82 9.08 3.45 5.12
CA ASN A 82 9.80 2.99 3.93
C ASN A 82 9.32 3.66 2.62
N ALA A 83 8.46 4.68 2.68
CA ALA A 83 7.82 5.27 1.51
C ALA A 83 8.79 5.73 0.40
N TYR A 84 9.98 6.23 0.78
CA TYR A 84 11.00 6.68 -0.18
C TYR A 84 11.75 5.53 -0.87
N GLN A 85 11.76 4.33 -0.28
CA GLN A 85 12.38 3.13 -0.87
C GLN A 85 11.40 2.32 -1.71
N ILE A 86 10.10 2.48 -1.46
CA ILE A 86 9.01 1.80 -2.17
C ILE A 86 8.78 2.40 -3.57
N ALA A 87 9.32 3.59 -3.85
CA ALA A 87 9.21 4.24 -5.15
C ALA A 87 10.00 3.51 -6.29
N ASP A 88 10.69 2.41 -6.00
CA ASP A 88 11.47 1.65 -6.97
C ASP A 88 10.64 0.51 -7.62
N ASP A 89 10.53 0.53 -8.95
CA ASP A 89 9.56 -0.24 -9.75
C ASP A 89 9.74 -1.77 -9.71
N GLU A 90 10.95 -2.29 -9.48
CA GLU A 90 11.28 -3.71 -9.70
C GLU A 90 10.77 -4.66 -8.59
N ILE A 91 10.68 -4.18 -7.34
CA ILE A 91 10.23 -5.01 -6.21
C ILE A 91 8.69 -5.08 -6.17
N GLU A 92 8.03 -4.06 -6.72
CA GLU A 92 6.58 -3.87 -6.62
C GLU A 92 5.78 -4.84 -7.51
N ASP A 93 6.22 -5.09 -8.75
CA ASP A 93 5.48 -5.92 -9.72
C ASP A 93 5.38 -7.41 -9.31
N ASN A 94 6.33 -7.92 -8.52
CA ASN A 94 6.34 -9.33 -8.11
C ASN A 94 5.51 -9.61 -6.85
N VAL A 95 5.34 -8.62 -5.95
CA VAL A 95 4.63 -8.81 -4.67
C VAL A 95 3.13 -8.52 -4.83
N PHE A 96 2.75 -7.58 -5.69
CA PHE A 96 1.35 -7.13 -5.86
C PHE A 96 0.57 -7.80 -7.01
N SER A 97 1.23 -8.68 -7.77
CA SER A 97 0.63 -9.47 -8.85
C SER A 97 -0.29 -10.60 -8.35
N THR A 98 -0.17 -11.01 -7.08
CA THR A 98 -0.94 -12.14 -6.56
C THR A 98 -2.41 -11.78 -6.42
N THR A 99 -3.29 -12.65 -6.93
CA THR A 99 -4.74 -12.50 -7.02
C THR A 99 -5.47 -12.56 -5.68
N PHE A 100 -5.07 -11.71 -4.71
CA PHE A 100 -5.64 -11.62 -3.37
C PHE A 100 -7.14 -11.40 -3.37
N VAL A 101 -7.65 -10.63 -4.35
CA VAL A 101 -9.08 -10.42 -4.51
C VAL A 101 -9.82 -11.72 -4.79
N THR A 102 -9.32 -12.53 -5.73
CA THR A 102 -9.95 -13.82 -6.05
C THR A 102 -9.91 -14.75 -4.84
N ILE A 103 -8.80 -14.78 -4.10
CA ILE A 103 -8.70 -15.58 -2.86
C ILE A 103 -9.72 -15.08 -1.82
N GLY A 104 -9.78 -13.76 -1.57
CA GLY A 104 -10.71 -13.17 -0.61
C GLY A 104 -12.17 -13.45 -0.95
N LEU A 105 -12.56 -13.32 -2.22
CA LEU A 105 -13.90 -13.62 -2.69
C LEU A 105 -14.23 -15.12 -2.58
N ILE A 106 -13.31 -16.00 -2.97
CA ILE A 106 -13.49 -17.45 -2.84
C ILE A 106 -13.67 -17.85 -1.38
N VAL A 107 -12.89 -17.27 -0.46
CA VAL A 107 -12.95 -17.56 0.98
C VAL A 107 -14.23 -17.00 1.62
N SER A 108 -14.76 -15.87 1.13
CA SER A 108 -15.96 -15.25 1.69
C SER A 108 -17.25 -16.06 1.49
N ILE A 109 -17.39 -16.81 0.39
CA ILE A 109 -18.58 -17.63 0.10
C ILE A 109 -18.84 -18.74 1.16
N PRO A 110 -17.87 -19.63 1.48
CA PRO A 110 -18.08 -20.63 2.52
C PRO A 110 -18.24 -20.02 3.91
N LEU A 111 -17.56 -18.91 4.21
CA LEU A 111 -17.71 -18.15 5.46
C LEU A 111 -19.16 -17.67 5.66
N ILE A 112 -19.73 -17.00 4.66
CA ILE A 112 -21.13 -16.54 4.72
C ILE A 112 -22.08 -17.71 4.88
N THR A 113 -21.85 -18.79 4.14
CA THR A 113 -22.69 -19.99 4.21
C THR A 113 -22.66 -20.62 5.60
N LEU A 114 -21.47 -20.69 6.21
CA LEU A 114 -21.28 -21.21 7.57
C LEU A 114 -21.98 -20.32 8.61
N PHE A 115 -21.81 -19.01 8.54
CA PHE A 115 -22.37 -18.08 9.52
C PHE A 115 -23.89 -17.89 9.38
N ASN A 116 -24.43 -18.01 8.17
CA ASN A 116 -25.88 -17.91 7.97
C ASN A 116 -26.64 -19.15 8.45
N LYS A 117 -25.96 -20.29 8.63
CA LYS A 117 -26.58 -21.49 9.21
C LYS A 117 -27.03 -21.23 10.66
N ASP A 118 -26.25 -20.46 11.39
CA ASP A 118 -26.51 -20.08 12.78
C ASP A 118 -26.99 -18.62 12.83
N LYS A 119 -28.31 -18.42 12.83
CA LYS A 119 -28.98 -17.09 12.73
C LYS A 119 -28.56 -16.07 13.81
N GLU A 120 -27.78 -16.48 14.81
CA GLU A 120 -27.25 -15.65 15.89
C GLU A 120 -26.00 -14.85 15.47
N ASN A 121 -25.31 -15.25 14.40
CA ASN A 121 -24.01 -14.67 13.99
C ASN A 121 -24.11 -13.45 13.05
N LYS A 122 -25.14 -12.61 13.21
CA LYS A 122 -25.38 -11.46 12.31
C LYS A 122 -24.20 -10.48 12.23
N GLN A 123 -23.49 -10.26 13.35
CA GLN A 123 -22.32 -9.37 13.38
C GLN A 123 -21.14 -9.94 12.58
N LEU A 124 -20.90 -11.25 12.67
CA LEU A 124 -19.84 -11.92 11.91
C LEU A 124 -20.15 -11.84 10.41
N THR A 125 -21.39 -12.13 10.01
CA THR A 125 -21.80 -11.99 8.61
C THR A 125 -21.64 -10.56 8.09
N HIS A 126 -21.98 -9.54 8.89
CA HIS A 126 -21.75 -8.13 8.54
C HIS A 126 -20.26 -7.82 8.34
N ASN A 127 -19.38 -8.33 9.20
CA ASN A 127 -17.93 -8.15 9.07
C ASN A 127 -17.38 -8.83 7.81
N VAL A 128 -17.88 -10.01 7.45
CA VAL A 128 -17.53 -10.67 6.18
C VAL A 128 -17.95 -9.82 4.99
N TYR A 129 -19.17 -9.27 4.98
CA TYR A 129 -19.61 -8.37 3.91
C TYR A 129 -18.74 -7.10 3.83
N LEU A 130 -18.33 -6.53 4.96
CA LEU A 130 -17.43 -5.39 4.99
C LEU A 130 -16.05 -5.74 4.39
N ALA A 131 -15.50 -6.90 4.73
CA ALA A 131 -14.26 -7.40 4.15
C ALA A 131 -14.38 -7.64 2.63
N MET A 132 -15.52 -8.18 2.17
CA MET A 132 -15.80 -8.31 0.74
C MET A 132 -15.86 -6.96 0.03
N ILE A 133 -16.54 -5.97 0.60
CA ILE A 133 -16.64 -4.62 0.03
C ILE A 133 -15.25 -3.99 -0.08
N LEU A 134 -14.40 -4.10 0.94
CA LEU A 134 -13.01 -3.62 0.88
C LEU A 134 -12.19 -4.36 -0.19
N THR A 135 -12.40 -5.68 -0.33
CA THR A 135 -11.79 -6.49 -1.40
C THR A 135 -12.22 -6.02 -2.80
N LEU A 136 -13.47 -5.59 -2.95
CA LEU A 136 -13.95 -5.03 -4.22
C LEU A 136 -13.40 -3.63 -4.47
N PHE A 137 -13.26 -2.80 -3.43
CA PHE A 137 -12.65 -1.48 -3.55
C PHE A 137 -11.18 -1.55 -3.99
N SER A 138 -10.43 -2.56 -3.54
CA SER A 138 -9.05 -2.75 -3.98
C SER A 138 -8.93 -3.06 -5.47
N ASN A 139 -10.00 -3.57 -6.08
CA ASN A 139 -10.10 -3.89 -7.50
C ASN A 139 -10.51 -2.70 -8.38
N LEU A 140 -10.86 -1.55 -7.80
CA LEU A 140 -11.19 -0.37 -8.58
C LEU A 140 -9.94 0.14 -9.28
N HIS A 141 -9.83 -0.24 -10.56
CA HIS A 141 -8.75 0.22 -11.43
C HIS A 141 -9.04 1.66 -11.83
N VAL A 142 -8.55 2.62 -11.04
CA VAL A 142 -8.60 4.03 -11.41
C VAL A 142 -7.64 4.23 -12.58
N TRP A 143 -8.18 4.64 -13.73
CA TRP A 143 -7.40 4.88 -14.94
C TRP A 143 -6.67 6.22 -14.79
N MET A 144 -5.52 6.18 -14.11
CA MET A 144 -4.67 7.34 -13.84
C MET A 144 -3.41 7.34 -14.72
N ASP A 145 -2.85 8.53 -14.93
CA ASP A 145 -1.62 8.75 -15.69
C ASP A 145 -0.41 8.05 -15.03
N LYS A 146 0.66 7.84 -15.81
CA LYS A 146 1.83 7.04 -15.38
C LYS A 146 2.43 7.48 -14.04
N SER A 147 2.44 8.79 -13.75
CA SER A 147 2.98 9.35 -12.52
C SER A 147 2.18 9.00 -11.25
N GLU A 148 0.91 8.62 -11.39
CA GLU A 148 0.02 8.31 -10.26
C GLU A 148 -0.20 6.81 -10.04
N ARG A 149 0.44 5.98 -10.87
CA ARG A 149 0.29 4.52 -10.83
C ARG A 149 0.75 3.92 -9.51
N HIS A 150 1.87 4.39 -8.96
CA HIS A 150 2.39 3.92 -7.66
C HIS A 150 1.39 4.15 -6.54
N ALA A 151 0.74 5.33 -6.53
CA ALA A 151 -0.22 5.63 -5.50
C ALA A 151 -1.46 4.74 -5.57
N CYS A 152 -1.99 4.49 -6.78
CA CYS A 152 -3.08 3.56 -6.97
C CYS A 152 -2.75 2.15 -6.47
N ARG A 153 -1.52 1.68 -6.69
CA ARG A 153 -1.05 0.38 -6.19
C ARG A 153 -1.03 0.33 -4.66
N ILE A 154 -0.54 1.39 -4.01
CA ILE A 154 -0.51 1.47 -2.54
C ILE A 154 -1.91 1.55 -1.95
N ILE A 155 -2.80 2.35 -2.55
CA ILE A 155 -4.23 2.42 -2.18
C ILE A 155 -4.85 1.03 -2.24
N ARG A 156 -4.62 0.30 -3.34
CA ARG A 156 -5.08 -1.08 -3.50
C ARG A 156 -4.53 -2.00 -2.41
N SER A 157 -3.22 -1.96 -2.16
CA SER A 157 -2.58 -2.76 -1.11
C SER A 157 -3.15 -2.46 0.28
N CYS A 158 -3.45 -1.19 0.58
CA CYS A 158 -4.05 -0.80 1.85
C CYS A 158 -5.45 -1.41 2.02
N PHE A 159 -6.30 -1.34 0.97
CA PHE A 159 -7.61 -1.98 0.99
C PHE A 159 -7.53 -3.51 1.13
N GLU A 160 -6.60 -4.17 0.43
CA GLU A 160 -6.37 -5.61 0.55
C GLU A 160 -5.95 -6.00 1.97
N THR A 161 -5.02 -5.25 2.57
CA THR A 161 -4.54 -5.46 3.93
C THR A 161 -5.67 -5.32 4.96
N MET A 162 -6.54 -4.32 4.81
CA MET A 162 -7.73 -4.13 5.66
C MET A 162 -8.71 -5.29 5.51
N ALA A 163 -8.98 -5.72 4.27
CA ALA A 163 -9.88 -6.82 3.98
C ALA A 163 -9.39 -8.14 4.60
N ILE A 164 -8.11 -8.49 4.39
CA ILE A 164 -7.50 -9.70 4.95
C ILE A 164 -7.55 -9.68 6.47
N SER A 165 -7.26 -8.54 7.09
CA SER A 165 -7.28 -8.40 8.55
C SER A 165 -8.70 -8.57 9.10
N LEU A 166 -9.73 -8.08 8.41
CA LEU A 166 -11.12 -8.34 8.80
C LEU A 166 -11.54 -9.80 8.62
N TYR A 167 -11.12 -10.47 7.55
CA TYR A 167 -11.36 -11.91 7.41
C TYR A 167 -10.69 -12.70 8.55
N ALA A 168 -9.43 -12.40 8.84
CA ALA A 168 -8.69 -13.03 9.93
C ALA A 168 -9.34 -12.76 11.29
N TYR A 169 -9.77 -11.52 11.54
CA TYR A 169 -10.49 -11.15 12.75
C TYR A 169 -11.80 -11.94 12.89
N THR A 170 -12.60 -12.00 11.82
CA THR A 170 -13.89 -12.69 11.82
C THR A 170 -13.74 -14.20 12.04
N LEU A 171 -12.72 -14.80 11.43
CA LEU A 171 -12.37 -16.21 11.67
C LEU A 171 -11.95 -16.44 13.12
N THR A 172 -11.14 -15.55 13.68
CA THR A 172 -10.68 -15.65 15.07
C THR A 172 -11.85 -15.57 16.04
N GLU A 173 -12.75 -14.63 15.84
CA GLU A 173 -13.96 -14.49 16.66
C GLU A 173 -14.87 -15.72 16.58
N PHE A 174 -14.96 -16.33 15.39
CA PHE A 174 -15.76 -17.55 15.21
C PHE A 174 -15.16 -18.77 15.91
N PHE A 175 -13.84 -18.96 15.87
CA PHE A 175 -13.17 -20.12 16.46
C PHE A 175 -12.82 -19.95 17.94
N LEU A 176 -12.69 -18.71 18.43
CA LEU A 176 -12.41 -18.39 19.82
C LEU A 176 -13.56 -17.56 20.43
N PRO A 177 -14.79 -18.10 20.49
CA PRO A 177 -15.87 -17.45 21.23
C PRO A 177 -15.54 -17.53 22.72
N LEU A 178 -15.08 -16.43 23.29
CA LEU A 178 -14.87 -16.26 24.74
C LEU A 178 -16.04 -15.47 25.33
#